data_AF-A0A166GEY4-F1
#
_entry.id   AF-A0A166GEY4-F1
#
_cell.length_a   1.000
_cell.length_b   1.000
_cell.length_c   1.000
_cell.angle_alpha   90.00
_cell.angle_beta   90.00
_cell.angle_gamma   90.00
#
_symmetry.space_group_name_H-M   'P 1'
#
loop_
_entity.id
_entity.type
_entity.pdbx_description
1 polymer ?
#
loop_
_entity_poly.entity_id
_entity_poly.type
_entity_poly.pdbx_seq_one_letter_code
_entity_poly.pdbx_strand_id
1 'polypeptide(L)'
;MAHDQSHWHTIRPWIPRLTLAVREITSVSATFILSSGFDSPSDSSLDFIGGIIDDSDTYDEPSSFSDLSGRELIVKVNNKVWQHVVVDVDEDNEEATIVLWGLLPGRHYEIELNVLPGKENLRKHVITDADPSCACEPEERAPELPGAILPDTPPSTSLPPIPPPTISTPPRATTVEEKANQLRHNLQLLAEQRESLSTQLKNYRRDSQRAEASLRSEMDALKRSSEKQSAPELRNRQKALALQEAVKQAHAAAADAEEEAVQVDNSLPGLQAQLKEVEMRHKAVAEDAHRSEVETEEAISADRKHIAEIQSELSNLTHRLDRLTGKQERLEKEGIPEMEAELVALAQELEQLEMEEAANAEETGEVEYGSPSPPFQYSSESNSSTNLNGILPIGRPGSHAVSQSRSSDLSASPPRPTRTWSQTIPSPPQTILRKSDRQNSLPVHVKGQENVA
;
A
#
# COMPACT_ATOMS: atom_id res chain seq x y z
N MET A 1 22.49 -40.30 0.92
CA MET A 1 22.29 -39.98 2.35
C MET A 1 22.88 -38.61 2.62
N ALA A 2 22.07 -37.74 3.23
CA ALA A 2 22.38 -36.44 3.83
C ALA A 2 23.01 -35.36 2.94
N HIS A 3 22.16 -34.49 2.39
CA HIS A 3 22.54 -33.08 2.17
C HIS A 3 22.25 -32.32 3.46
N ASP A 4 23.30 -31.84 4.11
CA ASP A 4 23.24 -30.93 5.24
C ASP A 4 22.77 -29.56 4.73
N GLN A 5 21.50 -29.21 4.93
CA GLN A 5 21.02 -27.84 4.74
C GLN A 5 21.20 -27.09 6.04
N SER A 6 22.32 -26.37 6.15
CA SER A 6 22.58 -25.44 7.24
C SER A 6 21.65 -24.21 7.09
N HIS A 7 20.47 -24.27 7.72
CA HIS A 7 19.54 -23.14 7.79
C HIS A 7 20.06 -22.08 8.77
N TRP A 8 20.56 -20.98 8.22
CA TRP A 8 20.84 -19.76 8.97
C TRP A 8 19.52 -19.12 9.37
N HIS A 9 19.15 -19.23 10.65
CA HIS A 9 18.08 -18.43 11.21
C HIS A 9 18.69 -17.08 11.61
N THR A 10 18.40 -16.04 10.85
CA THR A 10 18.66 -14.67 11.29
C THR A 10 17.82 -14.44 12.53
N ILE A 11 18.47 -14.46 13.70
CA ILE A 11 17.88 -14.01 14.96
C ILE A 11 17.58 -12.53 14.74
N ARG A 12 16.32 -12.20 14.42
CA ARG A 12 15.88 -10.81 14.37
C ARG A 12 16.17 -10.20 15.75
N PRO A 13 16.80 -9.03 15.83
CA PRO A 13 16.95 -8.34 17.10
C PRO A 13 15.55 -8.13 17.69
N TRP A 14 15.41 -8.40 18.98
CA TRP A 14 14.19 -8.23 19.76
C TRP A 14 13.56 -6.88 19.41
N ILE A 15 12.38 -6.90 18.78
CA ILE A 15 11.61 -5.68 18.58
C ILE A 15 11.08 -5.30 19.98
N PRO A 16 11.49 -4.15 20.55
CA PRO A 16 10.97 -3.74 21.84
C PRO A 16 9.46 -3.51 21.71
N ARG A 17 8.67 -4.17 22.57
CA ARG A 17 7.18 -4.07 22.54
C ARG A 17 6.72 -2.63 22.82
N LEU A 18 7.52 -1.88 23.57
CA LEU A 18 7.31 -0.48 23.90
C LEU A 18 8.47 0.39 23.41
N THR A 19 8.14 1.56 22.87
CA THR A 19 9.12 2.56 22.46
C THR A 19 8.88 3.87 23.19
N LEU A 20 9.95 4.51 23.66
CA LEU A 20 9.90 5.79 24.35
C LEU A 20 10.49 6.89 23.46
N ALA A 21 9.62 7.75 22.96
CA ALA A 21 9.99 8.95 22.21
C ALA A 21 10.03 10.18 23.14
N VAL A 22 10.91 11.12 22.84
CA VAL A 22 10.95 12.42 23.52
C VAL A 22 10.06 13.38 22.74
N ARG A 23 9.05 13.94 23.39
CA ARG A 23 8.14 14.92 22.78
C ARG A 23 8.67 16.33 22.96
N GLU A 24 9.06 16.67 24.18
CA GLU A 24 9.50 18.01 24.55
C GLU A 24 10.47 17.93 25.71
N ILE A 25 11.49 18.80 25.69
CA ILE A 25 12.37 19.03 26.83
C ILE A 25 12.36 20.54 27.08
N THR A 26 12.18 20.93 28.34
CA THR A 26 12.25 22.31 28.78
C THR A 26 13.37 22.47 29.80
N SER A 27 13.51 23.67 30.38
CA SER A 27 14.49 23.90 31.43
C SER A 27 14.16 23.16 32.74
N VAL A 28 12.88 22.85 32.99
CA VAL A 28 12.42 22.25 34.26
C VAL A 28 11.56 21.00 34.12
N SER A 29 11.24 20.59 32.89
CA SER A 29 10.45 19.40 32.60
C SER A 29 10.94 18.63 31.38
N ALA A 30 10.55 17.37 31.29
CA ALA A 30 10.74 16.53 30.11
C ALA A 30 9.48 15.70 29.88
N THR A 31 9.00 15.70 28.64
CA THR A 31 7.79 15.00 28.22
C THR A 31 8.14 13.91 27.24
N PHE A 32 7.62 12.70 27.49
CA PHE A 32 7.84 11.51 26.69
C PHE A 32 6.53 10.98 26.17
N ILE A 33 6.58 10.33 25.01
CA ILE A 33 5.48 9.53 24.47
C ILE A 33 5.95 8.08 24.52
N LEU A 34 5.13 7.23 25.12
CA LEU A 34 5.31 5.79 25.16
C LEU A 34 4.30 5.18 24.18
N SER A 35 4.79 4.48 23.16
CA SER A 35 3.96 3.86 22.12
C SER A 35 4.21 2.36 22.07
N SER A 36 3.15 1.56 21.89
CA SER A 36 3.25 0.12 21.68
C SER A 36 3.58 -0.14 20.21
N GLY A 37 4.64 -0.89 19.93
CA GLY A 37 5.22 -1.03 18.60
C GLY A 37 4.40 -1.90 17.63
N PHE A 38 3.15 -1.52 17.33
CA PHE A 38 2.38 -2.13 16.25
C PHE A 38 2.02 -1.15 15.12
N ASP A 39 2.58 0.06 15.09
CA ASP A 39 2.46 0.90 13.89
C ASP A 39 3.79 1.59 13.55
N SER A 40 4.46 1.02 12.54
CA SER A 40 5.55 1.70 11.84
C SER A 40 4.94 2.24 10.54
N PRO A 41 4.80 3.56 10.36
CA PRO A 41 4.28 4.15 9.11
C PRO A 41 5.30 4.10 7.95
N SER A 42 6.16 3.09 7.89
CA SER A 42 7.05 2.86 6.75
C SER A 42 7.14 1.36 6.45
N ASP A 43 6.70 0.99 5.25
CA ASP A 43 6.68 -0.33 4.59
C ASP A 43 5.41 -1.21 4.66
N SER A 44 4.24 -0.63 4.33
CA SER A 44 3.03 -1.39 3.96
C SER A 44 3.04 -2.02 2.55
N SER A 45 4.21 -2.30 1.97
CA SER A 45 4.35 -2.71 0.56
C SER A 45 4.78 -4.16 0.32
N LEU A 46 5.20 -4.92 1.34
CA LEU A 46 5.79 -6.26 1.10
C LEU A 46 5.16 -7.46 1.80
N ASP A 47 4.14 -7.29 2.63
CA ASP A 47 3.57 -8.40 3.40
C ASP A 47 2.40 -9.15 2.72
N PHE A 48 2.06 -8.84 1.46
CA PHE A 48 0.94 -9.50 0.77
C PHE A 48 1.30 -10.77 -0.03
N ILE A 49 2.57 -11.19 -0.09
CA ILE A 49 2.93 -12.40 -0.86
C ILE A 49 3.74 -13.39 -0.03
N GLY A 50 3.02 -14.25 0.69
CA GLY A 50 3.49 -15.59 1.02
C GLY A 50 3.29 -16.03 2.46
N GLY A 51 2.32 -16.93 2.69
CA GLY A 51 2.33 -17.73 3.92
C GLY A 51 0.97 -18.23 4.39
N ILE A 52 0.33 -19.13 3.63
CA ILE A 52 -0.60 -20.10 4.21
C ILE A 52 0.27 -21.08 5.02
N ILE A 53 0.38 -20.92 6.33
CA ILE A 53 0.65 -22.02 7.26
C ILE A 53 -0.21 -21.82 8.51
N ASP A 54 -1.05 -22.82 8.66
CA ASP A 54 -1.93 -23.17 9.76
C ASP A 54 -1.15 -23.57 11.03
N ASP A 55 -1.83 -23.44 12.16
CA ASP A 55 -1.68 -24.16 13.43
C ASP A 55 -1.03 -23.47 14.66
N SER A 56 -1.83 -23.56 15.75
CA SER A 56 -1.49 -23.59 17.17
C SER A 56 -1.21 -22.29 17.95
N ASP A 57 -2.29 -21.72 18.51
CA ASP A 57 -2.47 -21.34 19.92
C ASP A 57 -1.28 -20.71 20.67
N THR A 58 -1.22 -19.38 20.69
CA THR A 58 -0.83 -18.58 21.87
C THR A 58 -1.41 -17.18 21.68
N TYR A 59 -2.58 -16.92 22.28
CA TYR A 59 -3.09 -15.56 22.44
C TYR A 59 -2.21 -14.84 23.47
N ASP A 60 -1.08 -14.32 23.02
CA ASP A 60 -0.37 -13.25 23.73
C ASP A 60 -1.19 -11.99 23.46
N GLU A 61 -2.11 -11.70 24.38
CA GLU A 61 -2.97 -10.53 24.38
C GLU A 61 -2.14 -9.25 24.11
N PRO A 62 -2.57 -8.37 23.18
CA PRO A 62 -1.85 -7.11 22.95
C PRO A 62 -1.80 -6.36 24.27
N SER A 63 -0.60 -5.94 24.67
CA SER A 63 -0.38 -5.27 25.95
C SER A 63 -0.98 -3.86 25.92
N SER A 64 -2.31 -3.76 26.05
CA SER A 64 -3.06 -2.51 26.07
C SER A 64 -2.62 -1.63 27.25
N PHE A 65 -2.43 -0.34 27.00
CA PHE A 65 -1.98 0.63 28.01
C PHE A 65 -2.96 0.86 29.17
N SER A 66 -4.16 0.27 29.12
CA SER A 66 -5.15 0.29 30.20
C SER A 66 -4.58 -0.23 31.53
N ASP A 67 -3.61 -1.15 31.49
CA ASP A 67 -2.90 -1.69 32.66
C ASP A 67 -1.94 -0.67 33.34
N LEU A 68 -1.59 0.45 32.68
CA LEU A 68 -0.72 1.50 33.24
C LEU A 68 -1.45 2.42 34.22
N SER A 69 -2.75 2.64 34.02
CA SER A 69 -3.56 3.47 34.91
C SER A 69 -3.78 2.82 36.29
N GLY A 70 -3.69 1.49 36.36
CA GLY A 70 -3.91 0.69 37.57
C GLY A 70 -2.64 0.12 38.24
N ARG A 71 -1.45 0.23 37.62
CA ARG A 71 -0.19 -0.29 38.16
C ARG A 71 0.86 0.81 38.29
N GLU A 72 1.68 0.72 39.33
CA GLU A 72 2.66 1.76 39.70
C GLU A 72 3.81 1.82 38.67
N LEU A 73 3.76 2.81 37.77
CA LEU A 73 4.88 3.15 36.88
C LEU A 73 6.01 3.76 37.70
N ILE A 74 7.16 3.08 37.80
CA ILE A 74 8.32 3.57 38.56
C ILE A 74 9.29 4.26 37.61
N VAL A 75 9.35 5.59 37.69
CA VAL A 75 10.37 6.39 36.99
C VAL A 75 11.54 6.68 37.91
N LYS A 76 12.74 6.42 37.43
CA LYS A 76 13.98 6.80 38.10
C LYS A 76 14.70 7.87 37.29
N VAL A 77 15.18 8.90 37.96
CA VAL A 77 16.07 9.93 37.41
C VAL A 77 17.40 9.82 38.14
N ASN A 78 18.49 9.54 37.41
CA ASN A 78 19.83 9.27 37.94
C ASN A 78 19.80 8.22 39.08
N ASN A 79 19.13 7.10 38.83
CA ASN A 79 18.93 5.98 39.76
C ASN A 79 18.11 6.27 41.03
N LYS A 80 17.44 7.42 41.11
CA LYS A 80 16.54 7.76 42.22
C LYS A 80 15.10 7.78 41.74
N VAL A 81 14.19 7.15 42.49
CA VAL A 81 12.76 7.20 42.19
C VAL A 81 12.29 8.65 42.22
N TRP A 82 11.64 9.08 41.15
CA TRP A 82 11.18 10.44 40.96
C TRP A 82 9.70 10.53 41.27
N GLN A 83 9.30 11.47 42.13
CA GLN A 83 7.91 11.61 42.60
C GLN A 83 7.09 12.59 41.74
N HIS A 84 7.75 13.41 40.93
CA HIS A 84 7.13 14.45 40.12
C HIS A 84 6.89 13.96 38.70
N VAL A 85 5.96 13.01 38.57
CA VAL A 85 5.60 12.35 37.30
C VAL A 85 4.08 12.33 37.13
N VAL A 86 3.61 12.68 35.94
CA VAL A 86 2.22 12.57 35.48
C VAL A 86 2.23 11.63 34.30
N VAL A 87 1.28 10.71 34.28
CA VAL A 87 1.03 9.79 33.18
C VAL A 87 -0.39 10.04 32.72
N ASP A 88 -0.54 10.29 31.43
CA ASP A 88 -1.82 10.43 30.75
C ASP A 88 -1.88 9.38 29.64
N VAL A 89 -2.92 8.55 29.63
CA VAL A 89 -3.09 7.47 28.66
C VAL A 89 -4.16 7.90 27.68
N ASP A 90 -3.88 7.78 26.38
CA ASP A 90 -4.82 8.19 25.33
C ASP A 90 -6.07 7.30 25.29
N GLU A 91 -7.16 7.81 24.73
CA GLU A 91 -8.48 7.15 24.70
C GLU A 91 -8.41 5.78 24.00
N ASP A 92 -7.56 5.66 22.99
CA ASP A 92 -7.35 4.43 22.22
C ASP A 92 -6.42 3.43 22.93
N ASN A 93 -5.82 3.78 24.07
CA ASN A 93 -4.87 2.94 24.83
C ASN A 93 -3.71 2.40 23.98
N GLU A 94 -3.27 3.20 23.00
CA GLU A 94 -2.13 2.92 22.10
C GLU A 94 -0.94 3.87 22.33
N GLU A 95 -1.17 4.99 23.02
CA GLU A 95 -0.14 5.95 23.40
C GLU A 95 -0.32 6.42 24.84
N ALA A 96 0.79 6.65 25.55
CA ALA A 96 0.80 7.28 26.87
C ALA A 96 1.79 8.46 26.91
N THR A 97 1.33 9.62 27.37
CA THR A 97 2.17 10.80 27.61
C THR A 97 2.68 10.81 29.04
N ILE A 98 3.99 10.91 29.22
CA ILE A 98 4.65 10.92 30.52
C ILE A 98 5.37 12.25 30.70
N VAL A 99 4.96 13.03 31.69
CA VAL A 99 5.54 14.33 32.01
C VAL A 99 6.32 14.25 33.32
N LEU A 100 7.62 14.53 33.25
CA LEU A 100 8.51 14.71 34.41
C LEU A 100 8.72 16.20 34.67
N TRP A 101 8.52 16.67 35.90
CA TRP A 101 8.82 18.05 36.29
C TRP A 101 9.73 18.13 37.51
N GLY A 102 10.25 19.33 37.77
CA GLY A 102 11.21 19.59 38.85
C GLY A 102 12.65 19.26 38.49
N LEU A 103 12.96 19.14 37.19
CA LEU A 103 14.34 19.04 36.71
C LEU A 103 15.03 20.40 36.85
N LEU A 104 16.33 20.39 37.08
CA LEU A 104 17.16 21.61 37.07
C LEU A 104 17.66 21.91 35.66
N PRO A 105 17.66 23.19 35.22
CA PRO A 105 18.12 23.62 33.89
C PRO A 105 19.56 23.27 33.58
N GLY A 106 19.86 23.03 32.30
CA GLY A 106 21.22 22.79 31.80
C GLY A 106 21.89 21.54 32.35
N ARG A 107 21.13 20.58 32.89
CA ARG A 107 21.67 19.34 33.46
C ARG A 107 21.34 18.12 32.62
N HIS A 108 22.27 17.17 32.65
CA HIS A 108 22.13 15.84 32.08
C HIS A 108 21.43 14.92 33.07
N TYR A 109 20.38 14.25 32.62
CA TYR A 109 19.61 13.27 33.37
C TYR A 109 19.58 11.94 32.61
N GLU A 110 19.76 10.85 33.35
CA GLU A 110 19.47 9.50 32.91
C GLU A 110 18.11 9.10 33.47
N ILE A 111 17.16 8.82 32.59
CA ILE A 111 15.77 8.53 32.93
C ILE A 111 15.51 7.05 32.62
N GLU A 112 15.07 6.31 33.63
CA GLU A 112 14.70 4.90 33.52
C GLU A 112 13.22 4.73 33.85
N LEU A 113 12.45 4.15 32.95
CA LEU A 113 11.03 3.85 33.14
C LEU A 113 10.86 2.34 33.25
N ASN A 114 10.18 1.92 34.32
CA ASN A 114 9.81 0.52 34.54
C ASN A 114 8.29 0.42 34.42
N VAL A 115 7.84 -0.08 33.27
CA VAL A 115 6.41 -0.14 32.89
C VAL A 115 5.75 -1.42 33.44
N LEU A 116 6.54 -2.48 33.63
CA LEU A 116 6.13 -3.73 34.27
C LEU A 116 7.22 -4.15 35.27
N PRO A 117 6.87 -4.58 36.49
CA PRO A 117 7.87 -5.08 37.43
C PRO A 117 8.55 -6.32 36.86
N GLY A 118 9.74 -6.14 36.28
CA GLY A 118 10.64 -7.21 35.84
C GLY A 118 10.64 -7.57 34.35
N LYS A 119 9.84 -6.93 33.50
CA LYS A 119 9.76 -7.30 32.07
C LYS A 119 10.39 -6.28 31.11
N GLU A 120 10.19 -4.98 31.34
CA GLU A 120 10.64 -3.92 30.42
C GLU A 120 11.20 -2.71 31.17
N ASN A 121 12.45 -2.37 30.88
CA ASN A 121 13.15 -1.18 31.37
C ASN A 121 13.53 -0.30 30.17
N LEU A 122 12.97 0.90 30.10
CA LEU A 122 13.26 1.87 29.05
C LEU A 122 14.21 2.92 29.62
N ARG A 123 15.37 3.10 28.99
CA ARG A 123 16.40 4.05 29.43
C ARG A 123 16.61 5.14 28.39
N LYS A 124 16.59 6.40 28.82
CA LYS A 124 16.83 7.56 27.95
C LYS A 124 17.71 8.60 28.66
N HIS A 125 18.61 9.22 27.89
CA HIS A 125 19.41 10.34 28.37
C HIS A 125 18.80 11.64 27.86
N VAL A 126 18.61 12.60 28.75
CA VAL A 126 17.98 13.91 28.46
C VAL A 126 18.85 15.04 29.02
N ILE A 127 18.95 16.13 28.26
CA ILE A 127 19.63 17.35 28.67
C ILE A 127 18.56 18.43 28.70
N THR A 128 18.32 18.99 29.89
CA THR A 128 17.38 20.10 30.06
C THR A 128 17.93 21.38 29.46
N ASP A 129 17.06 22.22 28.91
CA ASP A 129 17.46 23.50 28.37
C ASP A 129 18.01 24.41 29.47
N ALA A 130 18.93 25.30 29.12
CA ALA A 130 19.35 26.35 30.03
C ALA A 130 18.26 27.42 30.12
N ASP A 131 17.89 27.85 31.33
CA ASP A 131 16.90 28.92 31.51
C ASP A 131 17.38 30.21 30.82
N PRO A 132 16.61 30.81 29.89
CA PRO A 132 16.96 32.07 29.27
C PRO A 132 16.87 33.24 30.25
N SER A 133 16.17 33.09 31.38
CA SER A 133 16.18 34.09 32.47
C SER A 133 17.51 34.14 33.23
N CYS A 134 18.38 33.15 33.03
CA CYS A 134 19.75 33.12 33.54
C CYS A 134 20.77 33.35 32.41
N ALA A 135 20.33 33.88 31.26
CA ALA A 135 21.21 34.40 30.22
C ALA A 135 21.66 35.83 30.58
N CYS A 136 22.48 35.94 31.62
CA CYS A 136 23.52 36.96 31.61
C CYS A 136 24.70 36.36 30.85
N GLU A 137 24.98 36.93 29.67
CA GLU A 137 26.26 36.94 28.92
C GLU A 137 27.31 35.88 29.32
N PRO A 138 27.76 35.01 28.39
CA PRO A 138 28.92 34.18 28.64
C PRO A 138 30.19 35.04 28.57
N GLU A 139 30.57 35.65 29.70
CA GLU A 139 31.92 36.16 29.92
C GLU A 139 32.81 34.96 30.28
N GLU A 140 33.56 34.43 29.31
CA GLU A 140 34.66 33.50 29.55
C GLU A 140 35.75 34.19 30.40
N ARG A 141 35.70 33.97 31.72
CA ARG A 141 36.86 34.17 32.59
C ARG A 141 37.01 33.01 33.57
N ALA A 142 37.93 32.10 33.26
CA ALA A 142 38.49 31.17 34.23
C ALA A 142 39.66 31.85 35.00
N PRO A 143 40.18 31.24 36.07
CA PRO A 143 39.64 31.16 37.42
C PRO A 143 40.49 32.02 38.38
N GLU A 144 39.87 32.94 39.13
CA GLU A 144 40.58 33.63 40.22
C GLU A 144 40.33 32.93 41.56
N LEU A 145 41.46 32.57 42.18
CA LEU A 145 41.61 32.04 43.52
C LEU A 145 41.09 33.02 44.60
N PRO A 146 40.79 32.51 45.82
CA PRO A 146 39.81 33.09 46.71
C PRO A 146 40.24 34.41 47.37
N GLY A 147 39.30 35.35 47.34
CA GLY A 147 38.90 36.12 48.52
C GLY A 147 39.97 37.04 49.11
N ALA A 148 40.19 38.17 48.44
CA ALA A 148 40.65 39.38 49.12
C ALA A 148 39.63 39.73 50.21
N ILE A 149 40.00 39.44 51.46
CA ILE A 149 39.31 39.89 52.66
C ILE A 149 39.43 41.43 52.67
N LEU A 150 38.31 42.08 52.39
CA LEU A 150 38.06 43.46 52.84
C LEU A 150 38.22 43.46 54.37
N PRO A 151 39.11 44.28 54.96
CA PRO A 151 38.95 44.59 56.36
C PRO A 151 37.75 45.53 56.48
N ASP A 152 36.69 44.98 57.08
CA ASP A 152 35.62 45.73 57.73
C ASP A 152 36.20 46.94 58.45
N THR A 153 35.63 48.11 58.14
CA THR A 153 35.88 49.35 58.87
C THR A 153 34.87 49.41 60.01
N PRO A 154 35.24 49.21 61.30
CA PRO A 154 34.33 49.47 62.40
C PRO A 154 34.20 50.99 62.62
N PRO A 155 32.97 51.53 62.78
CA PRO A 155 32.76 52.91 63.20
C PRO A 155 32.70 52.94 64.73
N SER A 156 33.83 53.22 65.39
CA SER A 156 33.87 53.72 66.78
C SER A 156 35.31 53.90 67.23
N THR A 157 35.66 55.10 67.68
CA THR A 157 36.13 55.36 69.07
C THR A 157 36.63 56.80 69.18
N SER A 158 35.85 57.57 69.94
CA SER A 158 36.20 58.73 70.77
C SER A 158 37.32 59.69 70.33
N LEU A 159 36.89 60.94 70.15
CA LEU A 159 37.61 62.16 70.51
C LEU A 159 38.70 61.93 71.59
N PRO A 160 39.97 62.31 71.34
CA PRO A 160 40.95 62.39 72.41
C PRO A 160 40.62 63.58 73.34
N PRO A 161 40.77 63.44 74.67
CA PRO A 161 40.61 64.54 75.60
C PRO A 161 41.68 65.62 75.36
N ILE A 162 41.21 66.87 75.29
CA ILE A 162 42.02 68.08 75.38
C ILE A 162 42.80 68.04 76.71
N PRO A 163 44.15 67.99 76.71
CA PRO A 163 44.90 68.21 77.94
C PRO A 163 44.99 69.73 78.25
N PRO A 164 45.04 70.11 79.54
CA PRO A 164 45.06 71.50 79.97
C PRO A 164 46.33 72.25 79.55
N PRO A 165 46.30 73.60 79.48
CA PRO A 165 47.46 74.42 79.11
C PRO A 165 48.49 74.44 80.25
N THR A 166 49.39 73.45 80.24
CA THR A 166 50.56 73.46 81.12
C THR A 166 51.75 74.09 80.41
N ILE A 167 51.96 75.37 80.73
CA ILE A 167 53.25 75.98 81.06
C ILE A 167 54.39 75.66 80.08
N SER A 168 54.60 76.61 79.17
CA SER A 168 55.88 77.04 78.58
C SER A 168 57.11 76.35 79.20
N THR A 169 57.60 75.30 78.54
CA THR A 169 58.92 74.72 78.80
C THR A 169 59.78 74.94 77.55
N PRO A 170 60.97 75.55 77.66
CA PRO A 170 61.77 75.93 76.50
C PRO A 170 62.28 74.67 75.77
N PRO A 171 62.53 74.75 74.45
CA PRO A 171 62.91 73.59 73.66
C PRO A 171 64.22 73.02 74.21
N ARG A 172 64.21 71.77 74.67
CA ARG A 172 65.46 71.04 74.93
C ARG A 172 66.14 70.91 73.58
N ALA A 173 67.20 71.68 73.37
CA ALA A 173 67.98 71.63 72.15
C ALA A 173 68.46 70.18 71.96
N THR A 174 67.84 69.46 71.02
CA THR A 174 68.32 68.16 70.58
C THR A 174 69.80 68.30 70.30
N THR A 175 70.59 67.51 71.02
CA THR A 175 72.04 67.57 70.89
C THR A 175 72.39 67.28 69.44
N VAL A 176 73.46 67.90 68.94
CA VAL A 176 73.86 67.80 67.53
C VAL A 176 74.01 66.33 67.09
N GLU A 177 74.41 65.46 68.02
CA GLU A 177 74.60 64.04 67.82
C GLU A 177 73.31 63.25 67.61
N GLU A 178 72.24 63.53 68.35
CA GLU A 178 70.94 62.88 68.18
C GLU A 178 70.29 63.23 66.84
N LYS A 179 70.39 64.51 66.44
CA LYS A 179 70.01 64.96 65.09
C LYS A 179 70.83 64.27 64.01
N ALA A 180 72.14 64.12 64.19
CA ALA A 180 72.99 63.41 63.24
C ALA A 180 72.61 61.93 63.10
N ASN A 181 72.24 61.26 64.19
CA ASN A 181 71.78 59.87 64.17
C ASN A 181 70.41 59.71 63.50
N GLN A 182 69.47 60.64 63.75
CA GLN A 182 68.19 60.67 63.04
C GLN A 182 68.37 60.85 61.53
N LEU A 183 69.25 61.76 61.11
CA LEU A 183 69.57 61.96 59.69
C LEU A 183 70.20 60.72 59.06
N ARG A 184 71.13 60.03 59.75
CA ARG A 184 71.74 58.77 59.27
C ARG A 184 70.70 57.67 59.11
N HIS A 185 69.80 57.51 60.08
CA HIS A 185 68.71 56.54 59.99
C HIS A 185 67.76 56.86 58.83
N ASN A 186 67.38 58.13 58.67
CA ASN A 186 66.54 58.56 57.54
C ASN A 186 67.23 58.33 56.19
N LEU A 187 68.54 58.55 56.09
CA LEU A 187 69.31 58.24 54.89
C LEU A 187 69.35 56.73 54.61
N GLN A 188 69.48 55.89 55.64
CA GLN A 188 69.44 54.44 55.50
C GLN A 188 68.05 53.97 55.04
N LEU A 189 66.97 54.47 55.66
CA LEU A 189 65.60 54.15 55.26
C LEU A 189 65.32 54.56 53.81
N LEU A 190 65.75 55.77 53.41
CA LEU A 190 65.62 56.23 52.03
C LEU A 190 66.47 55.39 51.06
N ALA A 191 67.64 54.93 51.47
CA ALA A 191 68.47 54.03 50.67
C ALA A 191 67.81 52.66 50.48
N GLU A 192 67.25 52.07 51.54
CA GLU A 192 66.49 50.81 51.51
C GLU A 192 65.23 50.94 50.65
N GLN A 193 64.47 52.04 50.79
CA GLN A 193 63.31 52.33 49.93
C GLN A 193 63.72 52.49 48.47
N ARG A 194 64.82 53.19 48.18
CA ARG A 194 65.35 53.32 46.81
C ARG A 194 65.73 51.96 46.23
N GLU A 195 66.38 51.11 47.01
CA GLU A 195 66.74 49.75 46.58
C GLU A 195 65.49 48.91 46.32
N SER A 196 64.52 48.92 47.23
CA SER A 196 63.23 48.22 47.07
C SER A 196 62.45 48.68 45.83
N LEU A 197 62.34 49.99 45.60
CA LEU A 197 61.68 50.50 44.38
C LEU A 197 62.46 50.10 43.13
N SER A 198 63.80 50.08 43.18
CA SER A 198 64.61 49.66 42.05
C SER A 198 64.44 48.17 41.72
N THR A 199 64.27 47.30 42.71
CA THR A 199 64.02 45.87 42.51
C THR A 199 62.62 45.63 41.99
N GLN A 200 61.61 46.31 42.55
CA GLN A 200 60.23 46.27 42.05
C GLN A 200 60.16 46.69 40.58
N LEU A 201 60.81 47.79 40.21
CA LEU A 201 60.82 48.27 38.81
C LEU A 201 61.47 47.23 37.87
N LYS A 202 62.56 46.58 38.29
CA LYS A 202 63.18 45.49 37.52
C LYS A 202 62.26 44.29 37.38
N ASN A 203 61.56 43.91 38.45
CA ASN A 203 60.61 42.80 38.43
C ASN A 203 59.43 43.11 37.49
N TYR A 204 58.81 44.29 37.62
CA TYR A 204 57.72 44.70 36.73
C TYR A 204 58.14 44.73 35.25
N ARG A 205 59.35 45.21 34.93
CA ARG A 205 59.86 45.15 33.54
C ARG A 205 60.00 43.72 33.04
N ARG A 206 60.53 42.82 33.88
CA ARG A 206 60.69 41.40 33.53
C ARG A 206 59.34 40.71 33.37
N ASP A 207 58.40 40.96 34.27
CA ASP A 207 57.07 40.37 34.25
C ASP A 207 56.26 40.88 33.05
N SER A 208 56.34 42.18 32.74
CA SER A 208 55.76 42.76 31.51
C SER A 208 56.33 42.10 30.26
N GLN A 209 57.65 41.92 30.17
CA GLN A 209 58.28 41.26 29.04
C GLN A 209 57.85 39.78 28.91
N ARG A 210 57.69 39.08 30.05
CA ARG A 210 57.20 37.70 30.08
C ARG A 210 55.74 37.60 29.63
N ALA A 211 54.89 38.52 30.08
CA ALA A 211 53.49 38.60 29.68
C ALA A 211 53.37 38.89 28.18
N GLU A 212 54.12 39.86 27.64
CA GLU A 212 54.14 40.14 26.21
C GLU A 212 54.61 38.94 25.37
N ALA A 213 55.62 38.20 25.85
CA ALA A 213 56.07 36.98 25.19
C ALA A 213 54.99 35.88 25.22
N SER A 214 54.25 35.74 26.33
CA SER A 214 53.11 34.81 26.45
C SER A 214 52.02 35.16 25.44
N LEU A 215 51.58 36.43 25.41
CA LEU A 215 50.55 36.91 24.50
C LEU A 215 50.94 36.71 23.03
N ARG A 216 52.21 36.94 22.67
CA ARG A 216 52.71 36.66 21.31
C ARG A 216 52.61 35.17 20.98
N SER A 217 53.02 34.30 21.90
CA SER A 217 52.92 32.85 21.68
C SER A 217 51.47 32.36 21.56
N GLU A 218 50.56 32.93 22.35
CA GLU A 218 49.12 32.64 22.28
C GLU A 218 48.51 33.14 20.98
N MET A 219 48.85 34.36 20.53
CA MET A 219 48.43 34.86 19.22
C MET A 219 48.89 33.94 18.08
N ASP A 220 50.14 33.48 18.11
CA ASP A 220 50.66 32.58 17.08
C ASP A 220 50.05 31.17 17.16
N ALA A 221 49.66 30.72 18.36
CA ALA A 221 48.93 29.47 18.53
C ALA A 221 47.50 29.58 17.99
N LEU A 222 46.80 30.67 18.30
CA LEU A 222 45.44 30.94 17.81
C LEU A 222 45.41 31.11 16.29
N LYS A 223 46.38 31.82 15.69
CA LYS A 223 46.50 31.93 14.24
C LYS A 223 46.68 30.57 13.58
N ARG A 224 47.60 29.75 14.09
CA ARG A 224 47.82 28.38 13.57
C ARG A 224 46.60 27.49 13.74
N SER A 225 45.89 27.60 14.86
CA SER A 225 44.64 26.89 15.09
C SER A 225 43.55 27.32 14.11
N SER A 226 43.38 28.63 13.91
CA SER A 226 42.41 29.21 12.96
C SER A 226 42.69 28.80 11.52
N GLU A 227 43.94 28.92 11.07
CA GLU A 227 44.36 28.47 9.73
C GLU A 227 44.08 26.98 9.52
N LYS A 228 44.35 26.15 10.55
CA LYS A 228 44.03 24.72 10.53
C LYS A 228 42.52 24.44 10.46
N GLN A 229 41.68 25.29 11.06
CA GLN A 229 40.23 25.15 11.04
C GLN A 229 39.56 25.68 9.76
N SER A 230 40.22 26.57 9.01
CA SER A 230 39.64 27.18 7.79
C SER A 230 39.22 26.17 6.70
N ALA A 231 40.04 25.14 6.46
CA ALA A 231 39.78 24.12 5.44
C ALA A 231 38.59 23.18 5.79
N PRO A 232 38.49 22.58 6.99
CA PRO A 232 37.32 21.80 7.35
C PRO A 232 36.05 22.66 7.44
N GLU A 233 36.15 23.92 7.86
CA GLU A 233 35.01 24.83 7.86
C GLU A 233 34.47 25.06 6.44
N LEU A 234 35.34 25.29 5.44
CA LEU A 234 34.93 25.40 4.04
C LEU A 234 34.21 24.14 3.55
N ARG A 235 34.71 22.95 3.89
CA ARG A 235 34.06 21.67 3.54
C ARG A 235 32.70 21.52 4.22
N ASN A 236 32.59 21.93 5.49
CA ASN A 236 31.31 21.88 6.21
C ASN A 236 30.29 22.83 5.60
N ARG A 237 30.70 24.04 5.20
CA ARG A 237 29.83 24.99 4.47
C ARG A 237 29.37 24.42 3.13
N GLN A 238 30.27 23.78 2.37
CA GLN A 238 29.90 23.11 1.12
C GLN A 238 28.90 21.98 1.34
N LYS A 239 29.08 21.16 2.39
CA LYS A 239 28.11 20.13 2.76
C LYS A 239 26.75 20.73 3.15
N ALA A 240 26.75 21.82 3.91
CA ALA A 240 25.52 22.51 4.29
C ALA A 240 24.76 23.03 3.05
N LEU A 241 25.48 23.63 2.09
CA LEU A 241 24.88 24.08 0.82
C LEU A 241 24.36 22.91 -0.03
N ALA A 242 25.11 21.81 -0.13
CA ALA A 242 24.67 20.62 -0.85
C ALA A 242 23.42 19.99 -0.20
N LEU A 243 23.34 19.98 1.14
CA LEU A 243 22.14 19.53 1.85
C LEU A 243 20.95 20.46 1.63
N GLN A 244 21.16 21.78 1.61
CA GLN A 244 20.10 22.74 1.28
C GLN A 244 19.58 22.55 -0.14
N GLU A 245 20.47 22.30 -1.11
CA GLU A 245 20.07 22.00 -2.49
C GLU A 245 19.33 20.66 -2.57
N ALA A 246 19.80 19.62 -1.88
CA ALA A 246 19.13 18.33 -1.82
C ALA A 246 17.72 18.44 -1.21
N VAL A 247 17.54 19.23 -0.13
CA VAL A 247 16.22 19.51 0.45
C VAL A 247 15.32 20.24 -0.55
N LYS A 248 15.85 21.24 -1.26
CA LYS A 248 15.09 21.94 -2.30
C LYS A 248 14.67 21.01 -3.44
N GLN A 249 15.56 20.13 -3.88
CA GLN A 249 15.28 19.13 -4.92
C GLN A 249 14.25 18.11 -4.45
N ALA A 250 14.34 17.64 -3.20
CA ALA A 250 13.37 16.72 -2.61
C ALA A 250 11.97 17.35 -2.50
N HIS A 251 11.87 18.62 -2.09
CA HIS A 251 10.59 19.33 -2.08
C HIS A 251 9.99 19.53 -3.47
N ALA A 252 10.81 19.82 -4.49
CA ALA A 252 10.34 19.92 -5.86
C ALA A 252 9.81 18.56 -6.36
N ALA A 253 10.56 17.48 -6.13
CA ALA A 253 10.12 16.13 -6.51
C ALA A 253 8.86 15.68 -5.76
N ALA A 254 8.69 16.07 -4.49
CA ALA A 254 7.48 15.80 -3.73
C ALA A 254 6.26 16.56 -4.31
N ALA A 255 6.43 17.84 -4.69
CA ALA A 255 5.37 18.61 -5.32
C ALA A 255 4.97 18.03 -6.69
N ASP A 256 5.94 17.59 -7.49
CA ASP A 256 5.66 16.93 -8.77
C ASP A 256 4.89 15.60 -8.56
N ALA A 257 5.27 14.80 -7.56
CA ALA A 257 4.57 13.56 -7.21
C ALA A 257 3.14 13.81 -6.68
N GLU A 258 2.93 14.87 -5.90
CA GLU A 258 1.59 15.30 -5.48
C GLU A 258 0.73 15.72 -6.67
N GLU A 259 1.30 16.43 -7.65
CA GLU A 259 0.59 16.80 -8.87
C GLU A 259 0.16 15.55 -9.67
N GLU A 260 1.05 14.57 -9.81
CA GLU A 260 0.74 13.29 -10.46
C GLU A 260 -0.35 12.52 -9.70
N ALA A 261 -0.30 12.48 -8.37
CA ALA A 261 -1.34 11.85 -7.54
C ALA A 261 -2.70 12.53 -7.76
N VAL A 262 -2.74 13.86 -7.78
CA VAL A 262 -3.96 14.62 -8.08
C VAL A 262 -4.49 14.32 -9.48
N GLN A 263 -3.61 14.17 -10.48
CA GLN A 263 -4.03 13.78 -11.83
C GLN A 263 -4.66 12.38 -11.87
N VAL A 264 -4.08 11.42 -11.15
CA VAL A 264 -4.62 10.07 -11.01
C VAL A 264 -5.99 10.12 -10.34
N ASP A 265 -6.11 10.81 -9.21
CA ASP A 265 -7.37 10.96 -8.46
C ASP A 265 -8.48 11.61 -9.30
N ASN A 266 -8.13 12.61 -10.11
CA ASN A 266 -9.06 13.24 -11.03
C ASN A 266 -9.53 12.30 -12.16
N SER A 267 -8.68 11.37 -12.61
CA SER A 267 -9.00 10.41 -13.67
C SER A 267 -9.78 9.18 -13.17
N LEU A 268 -9.59 8.82 -11.90
CA LEU A 268 -10.20 7.67 -11.23
C LEU A 268 -11.73 7.61 -11.35
N PRO A 269 -12.52 8.68 -11.09
CA PRO A 269 -13.97 8.61 -11.20
C PRO A 269 -14.43 8.34 -12.64
N GLY A 270 -13.71 8.85 -13.64
CA GLY A 270 -13.99 8.59 -15.05
C GLY A 270 -13.81 7.10 -15.40
N LEU A 271 -12.73 6.49 -14.93
CA LEU A 271 -12.47 5.06 -15.11
C LEU A 271 -13.49 4.19 -14.37
N GLN A 272 -13.87 4.56 -13.14
CA GLN A 272 -14.92 3.87 -12.40
C GLN A 272 -16.28 3.94 -13.10
N ALA A 273 -16.62 5.09 -13.70
CA ALA A 273 -17.85 5.22 -14.48
C ALA A 273 -17.82 4.33 -15.72
N GLN A 274 -16.69 4.26 -16.43
CA GLN A 274 -16.52 3.35 -17.57
C GLN A 274 -16.61 1.88 -17.16
N LEU A 275 -16.02 1.50 -16.02
CA LEU A 275 -16.12 0.14 -15.49
C LEU A 275 -17.58 -0.24 -15.22
N LYS A 276 -18.33 0.62 -14.50
CA LYS A 276 -19.75 0.41 -14.22
C LYS A 276 -20.57 0.28 -15.50
N GLU A 277 -20.30 1.13 -16.49
CA GLU A 277 -20.98 1.10 -17.77
C GLU A 277 -20.70 -0.20 -18.54
N VAL A 278 -19.44 -0.65 -18.57
CA VAL A 278 -19.07 -1.94 -19.21
C VAL A 278 -19.69 -3.11 -18.45
N GLU A 279 -19.71 -3.07 -17.12
CA GLU A 279 -20.34 -4.11 -16.30
C GLU A 279 -21.85 -4.20 -16.56
N MET A 280 -22.55 -3.06 -16.67
CA MET A 280 -23.97 -3.04 -17.05
C MET A 280 -24.19 -3.63 -18.44
N ARG A 281 -23.37 -3.25 -19.43
CA ARG A 281 -23.47 -3.82 -20.79
C ARG A 281 -23.21 -5.32 -20.79
N HIS A 282 -22.22 -5.78 -20.04
CA HIS A 282 -21.93 -7.21 -19.91
C HIS A 282 -23.10 -7.95 -19.27
N LYS A 283 -23.69 -7.41 -18.20
CA LYS A 283 -24.90 -7.98 -17.57
C LYS A 283 -26.06 -8.08 -18.55
N ALA A 284 -26.34 -7.02 -19.31
CA ALA A 284 -27.41 -7.03 -20.31
C ALA A 284 -27.18 -8.10 -21.39
N VAL A 285 -25.96 -8.18 -21.93
CA VAL A 285 -25.61 -9.20 -22.93
C VAL A 285 -25.69 -10.61 -22.35
N ALA A 286 -25.28 -10.81 -21.10
CA ALA A 286 -25.39 -12.10 -20.43
C ALA A 286 -26.84 -12.52 -20.19
N GLU A 287 -27.72 -11.58 -19.81
CA GLU A 287 -29.15 -11.84 -19.67
C GLU A 287 -29.80 -12.19 -21.03
N ASP A 288 -29.46 -11.46 -22.09
CA ASP A 288 -29.97 -11.75 -23.43
C ASP A 288 -29.45 -13.08 -23.98
N ALA A 289 -28.18 -13.43 -23.73
CA ALA A 289 -27.62 -14.73 -24.06
C ALA A 289 -28.35 -15.85 -23.29
N HIS A 290 -28.60 -15.69 -22.00
CA HIS A 290 -29.36 -16.65 -21.20
C HIS A 290 -30.81 -16.79 -21.69
N ARG A 291 -31.48 -15.70 -22.06
CA ARG A 291 -32.83 -15.76 -22.66
C ARG A 291 -32.82 -16.55 -23.96
N SER A 292 -31.86 -16.25 -24.84
CA SER A 292 -31.67 -16.98 -26.10
C SER A 292 -31.41 -18.47 -25.85
N GLU A 293 -30.56 -18.83 -24.89
CA GLU A 293 -30.31 -20.23 -24.53
C GLU A 293 -31.58 -20.94 -24.06
N VAL A 294 -32.37 -20.32 -23.18
CA VAL A 294 -33.65 -20.87 -22.70
C VAL A 294 -34.64 -21.06 -23.86
N GLU A 295 -34.82 -20.05 -24.72
CA GLU A 295 -35.69 -20.15 -25.90
C GLU A 295 -35.24 -21.27 -26.85
N THR A 296 -33.94 -21.42 -27.06
CA THR A 296 -33.40 -22.51 -27.89
C THR A 296 -33.61 -23.88 -27.25
N GLU A 297 -33.41 -24.04 -25.94
CA GLU A 297 -33.65 -25.32 -25.26
C GLU A 297 -35.15 -25.66 -25.24
N GLU A 298 -36.03 -24.68 -25.07
CA GLU A 298 -37.48 -24.88 -25.16
C GLU A 298 -37.88 -25.35 -26.56
N ALA A 299 -37.38 -24.70 -27.62
CA ALA A 299 -37.62 -25.10 -29.01
C ALA A 299 -37.08 -26.51 -29.30
N ILE A 300 -35.84 -26.81 -28.87
CA ILE A 300 -35.24 -28.14 -29.00
C ILE A 300 -36.07 -29.18 -28.24
N SER A 301 -36.58 -28.85 -27.05
CA SER A 301 -37.43 -29.76 -26.27
C SER A 301 -38.77 -30.03 -26.93
N ALA A 302 -39.36 -29.02 -27.58
CA ALA A 302 -40.62 -29.15 -28.33
C ALA A 302 -40.42 -30.02 -29.57
N ASP A 303 -39.35 -29.77 -30.34
CA ASP A 303 -39.00 -30.59 -31.51
C ASP A 303 -38.69 -32.03 -31.11
N ARG A 304 -37.96 -32.25 -29.99
CA ARG A 304 -37.72 -33.59 -29.44
C ARG A 304 -39.03 -34.31 -29.10
N LYS A 305 -40.00 -33.63 -28.51
CA LYS A 305 -41.33 -34.20 -28.21
C LYS A 305 -42.08 -34.56 -29.49
N HIS A 306 -42.11 -33.66 -30.48
CA HIS A 306 -42.78 -33.89 -31.76
C HIS A 306 -42.15 -35.05 -32.55
N ILE A 307 -40.82 -35.14 -32.56
CA ILE A 307 -40.10 -36.27 -33.16
C ILE A 307 -40.47 -37.59 -32.45
N ALA A 308 -40.53 -37.60 -31.11
CA ALA A 308 -40.91 -38.78 -30.35
C ALA A 308 -42.37 -39.22 -30.65
N GLU A 309 -43.30 -38.27 -30.80
CA GLU A 309 -44.68 -38.53 -31.21
C GLU A 309 -44.72 -39.19 -32.60
N ILE A 310 -44.07 -38.59 -33.61
CA ILE A 310 -44.01 -39.16 -34.97
C ILE A 310 -43.35 -40.54 -34.96
N GLN A 311 -42.28 -40.75 -34.20
CA GLN A 311 -41.64 -42.06 -34.07
C GLN A 311 -42.61 -43.10 -33.49
N SER A 312 -43.41 -42.73 -32.49
CA SER A 312 -44.44 -43.60 -31.93
C SER A 312 -45.52 -43.94 -32.96
N GLU A 313 -45.95 -42.97 -33.77
CA GLU A 313 -46.90 -43.19 -34.86
C GLU A 313 -46.34 -44.10 -35.94
N LEU A 314 -45.08 -43.89 -36.36
CA LEU A 314 -44.38 -44.77 -37.30
C LEU A 314 -44.28 -46.19 -36.77
N SER A 315 -43.96 -46.38 -35.48
CA SER A 315 -43.94 -47.71 -34.87
C SER A 315 -45.32 -48.38 -34.89
N ASN A 316 -46.39 -47.61 -34.61
CA ASN A 316 -47.76 -48.10 -34.64
C ASN A 316 -48.21 -48.48 -36.06
N LEU A 317 -47.88 -47.66 -37.06
CA LEU A 317 -48.17 -47.96 -38.47
C LEU A 317 -47.36 -49.16 -38.96
N THR A 318 -46.09 -49.28 -38.56
CA THR A 318 -45.25 -50.45 -38.85
C THR A 318 -45.87 -51.72 -38.27
N HIS A 319 -46.27 -51.73 -36.99
CA HIS A 319 -46.96 -52.86 -36.38
C HIS A 319 -48.30 -53.21 -37.07
N ARG A 320 -49.03 -52.22 -37.59
CA ARG A 320 -50.25 -52.47 -38.36
C ARG A 320 -49.94 -53.09 -39.72
N LEU A 321 -48.91 -52.59 -40.41
CA LEU A 321 -48.43 -53.18 -41.65
C LEU A 321 -48.01 -54.63 -41.41
N ASP A 322 -47.17 -54.91 -40.41
CA ASP A 322 -46.73 -56.27 -40.06
C ASP A 322 -47.90 -57.22 -39.77
N ARG A 323 -48.98 -56.72 -39.15
CA ARG A 323 -50.20 -57.50 -38.92
C ARG A 323 -50.98 -57.76 -40.20
N LEU A 324 -51.10 -56.77 -41.08
CA LEU A 324 -51.82 -56.91 -42.36
C LEU A 324 -51.03 -57.78 -43.34
N THR A 325 -49.71 -57.62 -43.41
CA THR A 325 -48.83 -58.48 -44.21
C THR A 325 -48.84 -59.90 -43.66
N GLY A 326 -48.80 -60.10 -42.33
CA GLY A 326 -48.96 -61.43 -41.73
C GLY A 326 -50.33 -62.06 -42.01
N LYS A 327 -51.41 -61.27 -42.09
CA LYS A 327 -52.73 -61.77 -42.52
C LYS A 327 -52.77 -62.07 -44.02
N GLN A 328 -52.17 -61.23 -44.86
CA GLN A 328 -52.03 -61.46 -46.29
C GLN A 328 -51.26 -62.76 -46.53
N GLU A 329 -50.12 -62.95 -45.87
CA GLU A 329 -49.31 -64.15 -45.98
C GLU A 329 -50.07 -65.41 -45.54
N ARG A 330 -50.89 -65.34 -44.48
CA ARG A 330 -51.77 -66.46 -44.08
C ARG A 330 -52.86 -66.75 -45.10
N LEU A 331 -53.55 -65.72 -45.59
CA LEU A 331 -54.58 -65.89 -46.62
C LEU A 331 -53.97 -66.44 -47.90
N GLU A 332 -52.78 -65.97 -48.29
CA GLU A 332 -52.06 -66.43 -49.49
C GLU A 332 -51.54 -67.86 -49.36
N LYS A 333 -51.02 -68.25 -48.18
CA LYS A 333 -50.43 -69.59 -47.97
C LYS A 333 -51.41 -70.66 -47.54
N GLU A 334 -52.47 -70.32 -46.81
CA GLU A 334 -53.41 -71.29 -46.23
C GLU A 334 -54.78 -71.16 -46.88
N GLY A 335 -55.35 -69.95 -46.91
CA GLY A 335 -56.74 -69.75 -47.33
C GLY A 335 -56.99 -69.91 -48.83
N ILE A 336 -56.16 -69.31 -49.69
CA ILE A 336 -56.29 -69.45 -51.15
C ILE A 336 -56.12 -70.91 -51.60
N PRO A 337 -55.06 -71.64 -51.21
CA PRO A 337 -54.91 -73.03 -51.67
C PRO A 337 -55.99 -73.97 -51.11
N GLU A 338 -56.50 -73.71 -49.90
CA GLU A 338 -57.64 -74.45 -49.34
C GLU A 338 -58.90 -74.24 -50.19
N MET A 339 -59.25 -72.99 -50.50
CA MET A 339 -60.40 -72.66 -51.35
C MET A 339 -60.23 -73.16 -52.80
N GLU A 340 -59.02 -73.10 -53.35
CA GLU A 340 -58.71 -73.68 -54.66
C GLU A 340 -58.88 -75.21 -54.66
N ALA A 341 -58.46 -75.89 -53.59
CA ALA A 341 -58.67 -77.33 -53.43
C ALA A 341 -60.16 -77.68 -53.30
N GLU A 342 -60.94 -76.90 -52.54
CA GLU A 342 -62.40 -77.06 -52.45
C GLU A 342 -63.10 -76.84 -53.80
N LEU A 343 -62.69 -75.82 -54.58
CA LEU A 343 -63.23 -75.59 -55.93
C LEU A 343 -62.90 -76.73 -56.88
N VAL A 344 -61.69 -77.29 -56.81
CA VAL A 344 -61.32 -78.48 -57.59
C VAL A 344 -62.15 -79.69 -57.16
N ALA A 345 -62.38 -79.88 -55.86
CA ALA A 345 -63.23 -80.96 -55.35
C ALA A 345 -64.69 -80.82 -55.80
N LEU A 346 -65.28 -79.62 -55.70
CA LEU A 346 -66.63 -79.34 -56.17
C LEU A 346 -66.75 -79.47 -57.70
N ALA A 347 -65.72 -79.06 -58.46
CA ALA A 347 -65.70 -79.26 -59.90
C ALA A 347 -65.69 -80.75 -60.26
N GLN A 348 -64.93 -81.56 -59.51
CA GLN A 348 -64.94 -83.02 -59.66
C GLN A 348 -66.28 -83.65 -59.24
N GLU A 349 -66.94 -83.11 -58.20
CA GLU A 349 -68.27 -83.54 -57.78
C GLU A 349 -69.34 -83.18 -58.82
N LEU A 350 -69.28 -82.00 -59.42
CA LEU A 350 -70.14 -81.61 -60.54
C LEU A 350 -69.88 -82.46 -61.78
N GLU A 351 -68.62 -82.77 -62.11
CA GLU A 351 -68.29 -83.68 -63.21
C GLU A 351 -68.84 -85.09 -62.93
N GLN A 352 -68.78 -85.57 -61.68
CA GLN A 352 -69.40 -86.82 -61.26
C GLN A 352 -70.92 -86.78 -61.38
N LEU A 353 -71.56 -85.70 -60.91
CA LEU A 353 -73.01 -85.52 -61.02
C LEU A 353 -73.46 -85.35 -62.48
N GLU A 354 -72.68 -84.70 -63.34
CA GLU A 354 -72.97 -84.60 -64.77
C GLU A 354 -72.81 -85.97 -65.44
N MET A 355 -71.82 -86.77 -65.06
CA MET A 355 -71.71 -88.17 -65.50
C MET A 355 -72.88 -89.03 -64.98
N GLU A 356 -73.34 -88.84 -63.74
CA GLU A 356 -74.49 -89.54 -63.16
C GLU A 356 -75.82 -89.07 -63.76
N GLU A 357 -75.98 -87.78 -64.06
CA GLU A 357 -77.13 -87.19 -64.75
C GLU A 357 -77.16 -87.64 -66.20
N ALA A 358 -76.01 -87.71 -66.88
CA ALA A 358 -75.88 -88.29 -68.21
C ALA A 358 -76.22 -89.80 -68.20
N ALA A 359 -75.78 -90.54 -67.17
CA ALA A 359 -76.14 -91.96 -67.01
C ALA A 359 -77.63 -92.16 -66.70
N ASN A 360 -78.25 -91.30 -65.88
CA ASN A 360 -79.69 -91.32 -65.61
C ASN A 360 -80.52 -90.80 -66.79
N ALA A 361 -80.01 -89.87 -67.59
CA ALA A 361 -80.65 -89.37 -68.80
C ALA A 361 -80.64 -90.40 -69.95
N GLU A 362 -79.73 -91.38 -69.93
CA GLU A 362 -79.75 -92.53 -70.85
C GLU A 362 -80.72 -93.66 -70.43
N GLU A 363 -81.30 -93.65 -69.21
CA GLU A 363 -82.19 -94.73 -68.73
C GLU A 363 -83.70 -94.43 -68.84
N THR A 364 -84.13 -93.20 -69.11
CA THR A 364 -85.58 -92.90 -69.28
C THR A 364 -85.87 -91.79 -70.29
N GLY A 365 -86.47 -92.16 -71.42
CA GLY A 365 -87.23 -91.24 -72.26
C GLY A 365 -88.73 -91.30 -71.93
N GLU A 366 -89.37 -90.15 -71.68
CA GLU A 366 -90.70 -89.73 -72.19
C GLU A 366 -91.25 -88.47 -71.48
N VAL A 367 -91.57 -87.46 -72.32
CA VAL A 367 -92.68 -86.47 -72.33
C VAL A 367 -93.20 -85.79 -71.03
N GLU A 368 -93.28 -84.45 -71.05
CA GLU A 368 -94.53 -83.65 -71.06
C GLU A 368 -94.60 -82.38 -70.17
N TYR A 369 -95.25 -81.37 -70.76
CA TYR A 369 -95.57 -79.98 -70.41
C TYR A 369 -95.90 -79.60 -68.95
N GLY A 370 -95.61 -78.32 -68.63
CA GLY A 370 -96.48 -77.54 -67.72
C GLY A 370 -95.84 -76.34 -67.00
N SER A 371 -96.00 -75.13 -67.56
CA SER A 371 -95.83 -73.84 -66.87
C SER A 371 -96.95 -73.62 -65.83
N PRO A 372 -96.75 -72.88 -64.71
CA PRO A 372 -96.96 -71.42 -64.75
C PRO A 372 -96.07 -70.58 -63.79
N SER A 373 -95.79 -69.33 -64.19
CA SER A 373 -95.40 -68.21 -63.32
C SER A 373 -96.60 -67.76 -62.43
N PRO A 374 -96.60 -66.67 -61.61
CA PRO A 374 -95.58 -65.67 -61.20
C PRO A 374 -95.73 -65.35 -59.66
N PRO A 375 -95.77 -64.09 -59.16
CA PRO A 375 -94.76 -63.02 -59.00
C PRO A 375 -94.44 -62.73 -57.51
N PHE A 376 -93.49 -61.82 -57.21
CA PHE A 376 -93.44 -60.80 -56.12
C PHE A 376 -91.94 -60.47 -55.86
N GLN A 377 -91.38 -59.27 -56.06
CA GLN A 377 -91.71 -57.86 -55.73
C GLN A 377 -91.55 -57.44 -54.25
N TYR A 378 -90.70 -56.41 -54.07
CA TYR A 378 -90.76 -55.30 -53.10
C TYR A 378 -90.49 -55.66 -51.62
N SER A 379 -89.78 -54.89 -50.78
CA SER A 379 -89.31 -53.49 -50.74
C SER A 379 -88.12 -53.46 -49.74
N SER A 380 -87.36 -52.42 -49.43
CA SER A 380 -87.45 -50.95 -49.54
C SER A 380 -86.04 -50.46 -49.12
N GLU A 381 -85.37 -49.59 -49.87
CA GLU A 381 -85.23 -48.14 -49.56
C GLU A 381 -84.51 -47.87 -48.22
N SER A 382 -83.51 -46.99 -48.09
CA SER A 382 -83.42 -45.65 -48.68
C SER A 382 -82.10 -44.97 -48.28
N ASN A 383 -81.66 -44.05 -49.15
CA ASN A 383 -80.96 -42.78 -48.89
C ASN A 383 -79.48 -42.84 -48.41
N SER A 384 -78.53 -42.07 -48.96
CA SER A 384 -78.63 -40.84 -49.76
C SER A 384 -77.34 -40.54 -50.55
N SER A 385 -77.53 -40.12 -51.80
CA SER A 385 -76.96 -38.92 -52.43
C SER A 385 -75.44 -38.79 -52.65
N THR A 386 -75.11 -38.93 -53.94
CA THR A 386 -74.25 -38.05 -54.75
C THR A 386 -74.08 -36.61 -54.23
N ASN A 387 -72.84 -36.11 -54.21
CA ASN A 387 -72.43 -35.09 -55.19
C ASN A 387 -70.92 -34.81 -55.15
N LEU A 388 -70.34 -34.84 -56.35
CA LEU A 388 -69.15 -34.09 -56.71
C LEU A 388 -69.42 -32.59 -56.56
N ASN A 389 -68.39 -31.83 -56.18
CA ASN A 389 -68.10 -30.54 -56.77
C ASN A 389 -66.64 -30.18 -56.50
N GLY A 390 -65.84 -30.12 -57.56
CA GLY A 390 -64.77 -29.14 -57.64
C GLY A 390 -65.32 -27.85 -58.24
N ILE A 391 -64.77 -26.70 -57.85
CA ILE A 391 -64.57 -25.52 -58.69
C ILE A 391 -63.41 -24.70 -58.08
N LEU A 392 -62.70 -24.07 -59.00
CA LEU A 392 -61.37 -23.45 -59.01
C LEU A 392 -61.39 -21.97 -58.49
N PRO A 393 -60.27 -21.20 -58.57
CA PRO A 393 -59.96 -19.99 -57.79
C PRO A 393 -60.38 -18.68 -58.49
N ILE A 394 -60.06 -17.52 -57.87
CA ILE A 394 -59.95 -16.10 -58.35
C ILE A 394 -60.23 -15.23 -57.11
N GLY A 395 -59.59 -14.11 -56.74
CA GLY A 395 -58.58 -13.21 -57.30
C GLY A 395 -58.48 -11.97 -56.36
N ARG A 396 -57.36 -11.23 -56.42
CA ARG A 396 -57.06 -9.93 -55.76
C ARG A 396 -57.91 -8.77 -56.36
N PRO A 397 -58.04 -7.54 -55.76
CA PRO A 397 -56.99 -6.48 -55.63
C PRO A 397 -57.14 -5.62 -54.33
N GLY A 398 -56.39 -4.56 -53.95
CA GLY A 398 -55.31 -3.73 -54.49
C GLY A 398 -54.62 -2.98 -53.30
N SER A 399 -53.31 -2.71 -53.34
CA SER A 399 -52.64 -1.45 -53.74
C SER A 399 -52.62 -0.32 -52.69
N HIS A 400 -51.45 -0.10 -52.07
CA HIS A 400 -50.76 1.20 -52.07
C HIS A 400 -49.24 0.97 -52.10
N ALA A 401 -48.58 1.77 -52.94
CA ALA A 401 -47.15 1.81 -53.19
C ALA A 401 -46.45 2.84 -52.29
N VAL A 402 -45.16 2.66 -52.00
CA VAL A 402 -44.09 3.65 -52.25
C VAL A 402 -42.75 2.91 -52.46
N SER A 403 -42.04 3.38 -53.49
CA SER A 403 -40.70 3.15 -54.04
C SER A 403 -39.55 3.11 -52.99
N GLN A 404 -38.37 2.51 -53.21
CA GLN A 404 -37.41 2.75 -54.30
C GLN A 404 -36.45 1.56 -54.56
N SER A 405 -36.23 1.25 -55.86
CA SER A 405 -34.96 1.17 -56.63
C SER A 405 -33.64 1.10 -55.83
N ARG A 406 -32.58 0.30 -56.11
CA ARG A 406 -31.98 -0.28 -57.34
C ARG A 406 -30.88 -1.27 -56.84
N SER A 407 -30.88 -2.54 -57.23
CA SER A 407 -30.16 -3.18 -58.35
C SER A 407 -28.61 -3.28 -58.23
N SER A 408 -28.17 -4.55 -58.17
CA SER A 408 -26.96 -5.12 -58.80
C SER A 408 -25.60 -4.76 -58.15
N ASP A 409 -24.62 -5.64 -57.97
CA ASP A 409 -24.36 -6.89 -58.67
C ASP A 409 -23.17 -7.64 -58.02
N LEU A 410 -23.04 -8.92 -58.38
CA LEU A 410 -21.83 -9.76 -58.43
C LEU A 410 -21.35 -10.56 -57.20
N SER A 411 -21.44 -11.87 -57.44
CA SER A 411 -20.68 -12.98 -56.84
C SER A 411 -19.18 -12.90 -57.17
N ALA A 412 -18.33 -13.10 -56.16
CA ALA A 412 -17.08 -13.85 -56.24
C ALA A 412 -16.64 -14.28 -54.80
N SER A 413 -16.32 -15.56 -54.62
CA SER A 413 -15.74 -16.17 -53.40
C SER A 413 -14.18 -16.21 -53.47
N PRO A 414 -13.44 -16.86 -52.56
CA PRO A 414 -13.14 -16.64 -51.12
C PRO A 414 -11.58 -16.56 -50.92
N PRO A 415 -10.88 -17.02 -49.84
CA PRO A 415 -11.14 -17.15 -48.39
C PRO A 415 -10.09 -16.43 -47.47
N ARG A 416 -10.34 -16.48 -46.14
CA ARG A 416 -9.45 -16.38 -44.93
C ARG A 416 -7.98 -15.87 -45.07
N PRO A 417 -7.48 -15.08 -44.10
CA PRO A 417 -6.85 -15.72 -42.94
C PRO A 417 -7.05 -15.04 -41.57
N THR A 418 -6.76 -15.84 -40.55
CA THR A 418 -6.54 -15.51 -39.13
C THR A 418 -5.49 -14.40 -38.93
N ARG A 419 -5.73 -13.45 -38.02
CA ARG A 419 -4.61 -12.84 -37.28
C ARG A 419 -4.99 -12.27 -35.91
N THR A 420 -4.21 -12.74 -34.96
CA THR A 420 -4.01 -12.39 -33.56
C THR A 420 -3.95 -10.89 -33.27
N TRP A 421 -4.64 -10.46 -32.20
CA TRP A 421 -4.37 -9.19 -31.54
C TRP A 421 -3.32 -9.44 -30.45
N SER A 422 -2.11 -8.92 -30.66
CA SER A 422 -1.12 -8.70 -29.62
C SER A 422 -1.17 -7.21 -29.28
N GLN A 423 -1.53 -6.90 -28.04
CA GLN A 423 -1.45 -5.54 -27.50
C GLN A 423 0.02 -5.17 -27.30
N THR A 424 0.45 -4.06 -27.92
CA THR A 424 1.72 -3.40 -27.62
C THR A 424 1.42 -2.15 -26.82
N ILE A 425 2.04 -2.08 -25.65
CA ILE A 425 2.07 -0.96 -24.70
C ILE A 425 2.74 0.27 -25.36
N PRO A 426 2.24 1.51 -25.15
CA PRO A 426 2.99 2.71 -25.51
C PRO A 426 3.95 3.13 -24.38
N SER A 427 5.24 3.23 -24.71
CA SER A 427 6.29 3.85 -23.88
C SER A 427 6.29 5.39 -24.00
N PRO A 428 6.79 6.13 -22.98
CA PRO A 428 6.78 7.60 -22.95
C PRO A 428 7.89 8.25 -23.82
N PRO A 429 7.77 9.55 -24.15
CA PRO A 429 8.67 10.22 -25.08
C PRO A 429 10.02 10.60 -24.45
N GLN A 430 11.10 10.33 -25.18
CA GLN A 430 12.44 10.83 -24.84
C GLN A 430 12.64 12.27 -25.31
N THR A 431 13.04 13.13 -24.37
CA THR A 431 13.43 14.51 -24.60
C THR A 431 14.80 14.57 -25.28
N ILE A 432 14.83 15.07 -26.52
CA ILE A 432 16.05 15.33 -27.29
C ILE A 432 16.73 16.58 -26.73
N LEU A 433 17.89 16.40 -26.09
CA LEU A 433 18.80 17.48 -25.72
C LEU A 433 19.55 17.98 -26.97
N ARG A 434 19.16 19.16 -27.48
CA ARG A 434 19.93 19.91 -28.48
C ARG A 434 21.21 20.44 -27.84
N LYS A 435 22.38 19.96 -28.28
CA LYS A 435 23.66 20.66 -28.11
C LYS A 435 23.87 21.61 -29.29
N SER A 436 23.97 22.89 -28.98
CA SER A 436 24.38 23.96 -29.88
C SER A 436 25.90 24.02 -29.96
N ASP A 437 26.44 23.73 -31.14
CA ASP A 437 27.82 24.07 -31.52
C ASP A 437 27.90 25.53 -31.96
N ARG A 438 28.79 26.31 -31.35
CA ARG A 438 29.39 27.52 -31.94
C ARG A 438 30.74 27.86 -31.28
N GLN A 439 31.80 27.54 -32.02
CA GLN A 439 33.02 28.32 -32.33
C GLN A 439 33.68 29.23 -31.27
N ASN A 440 34.94 28.95 -30.94
CA ASN A 440 36.15 29.76 -31.25
C ASN A 440 37.35 29.25 -30.41
N SER A 441 38.41 28.75 -31.06
CA SER A 441 39.67 29.44 -31.38
C SER A 441 40.70 29.47 -30.22
N LEU A 442 41.87 28.92 -30.54
CA LEU A 442 43.13 28.84 -29.77
C LEU A 442 43.57 30.20 -29.17
N PRO A 443 44.43 30.18 -28.13
CA PRO A 443 45.86 30.37 -28.44
C PRO A 443 46.85 29.49 -27.65
N VAL A 444 47.84 28.99 -28.40
CA VAL A 444 49.30 29.08 -28.17
C VAL A 444 49.84 28.81 -26.75
N HIS A 445 50.51 27.67 -26.60
CA HIS A 445 51.48 27.41 -25.53
C HIS A 445 52.89 27.75 -26.03
N VAL A 446 53.50 28.81 -25.50
CA VAL A 446 54.89 29.20 -25.77
C VAL A 446 55.81 28.39 -24.85
N LYS A 447 56.69 27.59 -25.46
CA LYS A 447 57.93 27.11 -24.83
C LYS A 447 58.92 28.28 -24.77
N GLY A 448 59.48 28.53 -23.59
CA GLY A 448 60.66 29.36 -23.38
C GLY A 448 61.50 28.78 -22.24
N GLN A 449 62.58 28.08 -22.60
CA GLN A 449 63.74 27.86 -21.72
C GLN A 449 64.54 29.17 -21.66
N GLU A 450 65.02 29.56 -20.49
CA GLU A 450 66.31 30.23 -20.22
C GLU A 450 66.48 30.23 -18.68
N ASN A 451 67.42 29.47 -18.12
CA ASN A 451 68.87 29.67 -18.01
C ASN A 451 69.20 29.98 -16.55
N VAL A 452 69.78 28.98 -15.90
CA VAL A 452 70.48 29.07 -14.62
C VAL A 452 71.90 29.57 -14.92
N ALA A 453 72.26 30.68 -14.30
CA ALA A 453 73.62 31.03 -13.91
C ALA A 453 73.56 31.67 -12.53
#